data_AF-M6KBS8-F1
#
_entry.id   AF-M6KBS8-F1
#
_cell.length_a   1.000
_cell.length_b   1.000
_cell.length_c   1.000
_cell.angle_alpha   90.00
_cell.angle_beta   90.00
_cell.angle_gamma   90.00
#
_symmetry.space_group_name_H-M   'P 1'
#
loop_
_entity.id
_entity.type
_entity.pdbx_description
1 polymer ?
#
loop_
_entity_poly.entity_id
_entity_poly.type
_entity_poly.pdbx_seq_one_letter_code
_entity_poly.pdbx_strand_id
1 'polypeptide(L)'
;MLSVLTQNGAEATFKALEYGAIDFVPKPSSVFQFDPEEIGNILKSKILAYFESKIQIPSQNLLKKAPAYSKVPAGSHLKKSPIQAICIGTSTGGPRALQEVFSRIPADISLPILVVQHMPAGFTKAFATRLNDHAKIKVKEAEDGEPIEPNTGYVAPGDAHLSIQSKGGRKWIALNREAPVNGHRPSIEVLLDSAIEEYKSGIIGVIMTGMGKDGSAAIVRVREIGGSTIAQDEHTSVIYGMNRQAVEMGGVEYIEPVTEIINRIQIILKERGI
;
A
#
# COMPACT_ATOMS: atom_id res chain seq x y z
N MET A 1 -19.51 1.76 -3.26
CA MET A 1 -20.56 1.03 -2.49
C MET A 1 -20.69 1.66 -1.10
N LEU A 2 -21.89 1.75 -0.51
CA LEU A 2 -22.05 2.05 0.92
C LEU A 2 -22.23 0.73 1.68
N SER A 3 -21.47 0.50 2.74
CA SER A 3 -21.45 -0.79 3.44
C SER A 3 -21.59 -0.65 4.95
N VAL A 4 -22.32 -1.55 5.60
CA VAL A 4 -22.54 -1.51 7.05
C VAL A 4 -21.33 -2.08 7.79
N LEU A 5 -20.95 -1.44 8.91
CA LEU A 5 -19.83 -1.83 9.76
C LEU A 5 -20.13 -3.05 10.65
N THR A 6 -20.38 -4.21 10.03
CA THR A 6 -20.54 -5.51 10.72
C THR A 6 -19.63 -6.56 10.10
N GLN A 7 -19.35 -7.67 10.80
CA GLN A 7 -18.58 -8.78 10.22
C GLN A 7 -19.23 -9.32 8.93
N ASN A 8 -20.55 -9.54 8.95
CA ASN A 8 -21.29 -9.95 7.76
C ASN A 8 -21.26 -8.87 6.67
N GLY A 9 -21.28 -7.59 7.05
CA GLY A 9 -21.12 -6.46 6.14
C GLY A 9 -19.75 -6.41 5.48
N ALA A 10 -18.68 -6.74 6.21
CA ALA A 10 -17.33 -6.83 5.68
C ALA A 10 -17.21 -7.96 4.64
N GLU A 11 -17.74 -9.15 4.92
CA GLU A 11 -17.73 -10.27 3.97
C GLU A 11 -18.47 -9.90 2.66
N ALA A 12 -19.67 -9.34 2.77
CA ALA A 12 -20.44 -8.89 1.62
C ALA A 12 -19.70 -7.79 0.82
N THR A 13 -18.97 -6.92 1.51
CA THR A 13 -18.16 -5.87 0.87
C THR A 13 -17.03 -6.48 0.05
N PHE A 14 -16.29 -7.44 0.60
CA PHE A 14 -15.20 -8.08 -0.14
C PHE A 14 -15.70 -8.91 -1.32
N LYS A 15 -16.85 -9.61 -1.19
CA LYS A 15 -17.50 -10.26 -2.34
C LYS A 15 -17.92 -9.25 -3.41
N ALA A 16 -18.44 -8.09 -3.02
CA ALA A 16 -18.76 -7.04 -3.97
C ALA A 16 -17.50 -6.55 -4.71
N LEU A 17 -16.37 -6.38 -4.01
CA LEU A 17 -15.09 -6.03 -4.63
C LEU A 17 -14.60 -7.11 -5.61
N GLU A 18 -14.80 -8.40 -5.32
CA GLU A 18 -14.54 -9.50 -6.28
C GLU A 18 -15.42 -9.40 -7.52
N TYR A 19 -16.71 -9.09 -7.35
CA TYR A 19 -17.66 -8.96 -8.44
C TYR A 19 -17.55 -7.64 -9.22
N GLY A 20 -16.53 -6.84 -8.95
CA GLY A 20 -16.19 -5.65 -9.72
C GLY A 20 -16.50 -4.33 -9.04
N ALA A 21 -16.94 -4.32 -7.78
CA ALA A 21 -16.96 -3.08 -7.01
C ALA A 21 -15.53 -2.53 -6.88
N ILE A 22 -15.43 -1.21 -6.99
CA ILE A 22 -14.14 -0.52 -7.07
C ILE A 22 -13.65 -0.12 -5.68
N ASP A 23 -14.58 0.34 -4.85
CA ASP A 23 -14.32 0.85 -3.52
C ASP A 23 -15.61 0.85 -2.69
N PHE A 24 -15.45 1.03 -1.38
CA PHE A 24 -16.56 1.16 -0.45
C PHE A 24 -16.38 2.33 0.52
N VAL A 25 -17.51 2.75 1.09
CA VAL A 25 -17.58 3.75 2.15
C VAL A 25 -18.41 3.14 3.27
N PRO A 26 -17.93 3.17 4.53
CA PRO A 26 -18.69 2.63 5.64
C PRO A 26 -19.93 3.50 5.91
N LYS A 27 -21.05 2.85 6.21
CA LYS A 27 -22.25 3.49 6.74
C LYS A 27 -22.05 3.63 8.26
N PRO A 28 -22.27 4.81 8.84
CA PRO A 28 -22.14 5.01 10.27
C PRO A 28 -23.12 4.12 11.03
N SER A 29 -22.62 3.56 12.13
CA SER A 29 -23.38 2.65 12.98
C SER A 29 -24.35 3.38 13.90
N SER A 30 -24.17 4.70 14.11
CA SER A 30 -24.96 5.52 15.02
C SER A 30 -25.42 6.82 14.35
N VAL A 31 -26.69 7.17 14.55
CA VAL A 31 -27.32 8.39 14.04
C VAL A 31 -26.70 9.66 14.66
N PHE A 32 -26.07 9.53 15.84
CA PHE A 32 -25.49 10.66 16.59
C PHE A 32 -24.05 11.03 16.17
N GLN A 33 -23.40 10.23 15.32
CA GLN A 33 -22.05 10.49 14.79
C GLN A 33 -22.07 10.71 13.27
N PHE A 34 -23.24 11.02 12.71
CA PHE A 34 -23.46 11.03 11.28
C PHE A 34 -23.70 12.44 10.78
N ASP A 35 -22.79 12.92 9.93
CA ASP A 35 -23.05 14.03 9.02
C ASP A 35 -23.30 13.48 7.60
N PRO A 36 -24.54 13.55 7.08
CA PRO A 36 -24.85 13.20 5.70
C PRO A 36 -24.00 13.94 4.67
N GLU A 37 -23.63 15.18 4.96
CA GLU A 37 -22.82 16.01 4.08
C GLU A 37 -21.39 15.47 3.99
N GLU A 38 -20.80 15.05 5.12
CA GLU A 38 -19.48 14.42 5.16
C GLU A 38 -19.43 13.14 4.30
N ILE A 39 -20.42 12.25 4.44
CA ILE A 39 -20.48 11.03 3.60
C ILE A 39 -20.72 11.38 2.13
N GLY A 40 -21.59 12.35 1.87
CA GLY A 40 -21.81 12.87 0.53
C GLY A 40 -20.52 13.36 -0.11
N ASN A 41 -19.69 14.09 0.65
CA ASN A 41 -18.39 14.59 0.22
C ASN A 41 -17.37 13.47 -0.02
N ILE A 42 -17.31 12.45 0.84
CA ILE A 42 -16.44 11.27 0.63
C ILE A 42 -16.85 10.51 -0.63
N LEU A 43 -18.14 10.26 -0.82
CA LEU A 43 -18.66 9.58 -2.01
C LEU A 43 -18.38 10.38 -3.27
N LYS A 44 -18.70 11.67 -3.26
CA LYS A 44 -18.43 12.59 -4.37
C LYS A 44 -16.95 12.58 -4.73
N SER A 45 -16.07 12.68 -3.75
CA SER A 45 -14.62 12.67 -3.98
C SER A 45 -14.14 11.37 -4.62
N LYS A 46 -14.57 10.20 -4.11
CA LYS A 46 -14.21 8.90 -4.69
C LYS A 46 -14.75 8.71 -6.11
N ILE A 47 -15.99 9.14 -6.36
CA ILE A 47 -16.62 9.05 -7.69
C ILE A 47 -15.90 9.95 -8.69
N LEU A 48 -15.67 11.22 -8.33
CA LEU A 48 -14.96 12.16 -9.20
C LEU A 48 -13.54 11.68 -9.49
N ALA A 49 -12.79 11.23 -8.47
CA ALA A 49 -11.43 10.72 -8.67
C ALA A 49 -11.38 9.50 -9.59
N TYR A 50 -12.39 8.63 -9.54
CA TYR A 50 -12.50 7.51 -10.49
C TYR A 50 -12.79 7.99 -11.92
N PHE A 51 -13.74 8.91 -12.12
CA PHE A 51 -14.03 9.40 -13.47
C PHE A 51 -12.86 10.21 -14.04
N GLU A 52 -12.20 11.04 -13.24
CA GLU A 52 -11.00 11.77 -13.65
C GLU A 52 -9.86 10.82 -14.07
N SER A 53 -9.68 9.70 -13.35
CA SER A 53 -8.69 8.69 -13.74
C SER A 53 -9.05 7.95 -15.03
N LYS A 54 -10.33 7.95 -15.44
CA LYS A 54 -10.80 7.39 -16.72
C LYS A 54 -10.86 8.41 -17.86
N ILE A 55 -11.00 9.70 -17.55
CA ILE A 55 -11.04 10.78 -18.56
C ILE A 55 -9.63 11.14 -19.03
N GLN A 56 -8.59 10.86 -18.24
CA GLN A 56 -7.19 10.86 -18.69
C GLN A 56 -6.93 9.67 -19.64
N ILE A 57 -7.58 9.68 -20.81
CA ILE A 57 -7.17 8.91 -21.99
C ILE A 57 -6.35 9.84 -22.87
N PRO A 58 -5.00 9.83 -22.81
CA PRO A 58 -4.23 10.30 -23.94
C PRO A 58 -4.36 9.26 -25.07
N SER A 59 -5.11 9.63 -26.09
CA SER A 59 -4.99 9.27 -27.51
C SER A 59 -4.33 7.93 -27.85
N GLN A 60 -5.06 7.09 -28.59
CA GLN A 60 -4.66 5.80 -29.18
C GLN A 60 -3.43 5.83 -30.13
N ASN A 61 -2.52 6.79 -30.02
CA ASN A 61 -1.33 6.94 -30.86
C ASN A 61 0.02 6.82 -30.13
N LEU A 62 0.05 6.37 -28.87
CA LEU A 62 1.31 6.03 -28.15
C LEU A 62 1.66 4.53 -28.13
N LEU A 63 0.98 3.70 -28.93
CA LEU A 63 1.42 2.32 -29.24
C LEU A 63 2.59 2.28 -30.24
N LYS A 64 3.51 3.25 -30.16
CA LYS A 64 4.83 3.17 -30.81
C LYS A 64 5.89 3.26 -29.72
N LYS A 65 6.41 2.08 -29.38
CA LYS A 65 7.45 1.79 -28.37
C LYS A 65 7.01 2.14 -26.96
N ALA A 66 6.59 1.12 -26.21
CA ALA A 66 6.86 1.12 -24.78
C ALA A 66 8.35 1.47 -24.62
N PRO A 67 8.72 2.57 -23.96
CA PRO A 67 10.11 2.77 -23.63
C PRO A 67 10.48 1.58 -22.75
N ALA A 68 11.56 0.87 -23.09
CA ALA A 68 12.23 0.04 -22.10
C ALA A 68 12.45 0.96 -20.90
N TYR A 69 11.67 0.80 -19.83
CA TYR A 69 11.61 1.78 -18.75
C TYR A 69 12.98 1.83 -18.09
N SER A 70 13.73 2.86 -18.48
CA SER A 70 15.10 3.11 -18.11
C SER A 70 15.19 3.30 -16.61
N LYS A 71 16.16 2.63 -15.99
CA LYS A 71 16.65 2.98 -14.64
C LYS A 71 16.80 4.50 -14.58
N VAL A 72 15.96 5.19 -13.79
CA VAL A 72 16.18 6.60 -13.49
C VAL A 72 17.56 6.70 -12.82
N PRO A 73 18.44 7.64 -13.20
CA PRO A 73 19.82 7.68 -12.69
C PRO A 73 19.83 7.62 -11.17
N ALA A 74 20.47 6.59 -10.62
CA ALA A 74 20.61 6.43 -9.19
C ALA A 74 21.58 7.51 -8.68
N GLY A 75 21.05 8.46 -7.91
CA GLY A 75 21.87 9.36 -7.13
C GLY A 75 22.66 8.58 -6.08
N SER A 76 23.98 8.72 -6.13
CA SER A 76 24.97 8.35 -5.11
C SER A 76 25.27 6.86 -4.86
N HIS A 77 26.58 6.58 -4.76
CA HIS A 77 27.20 5.31 -4.36
C HIS A 77 26.98 4.98 -2.87
N LEU A 78 25.76 5.13 -2.35
CA LEU A 78 25.44 4.71 -0.99
C LEU A 78 25.52 3.18 -0.91
N LYS A 79 26.20 2.66 0.13
CA LYS A 79 26.25 1.23 0.42
C LYS A 79 24.81 0.75 0.67
N LYS A 80 24.24 0.04 -0.30
CA LYS A 80 22.92 -0.59 -0.19
C LYS A 80 23.01 -1.73 0.82
N SER A 81 22.22 -1.68 1.88
CA SER A 81 22.11 -2.77 2.85
C SER A 81 21.27 -3.92 2.26
N PRO A 82 21.46 -5.17 2.74
CA PRO A 82 20.52 -6.25 2.45
C PRO A 82 19.09 -5.84 2.80
N ILE A 83 18.13 -6.26 1.99
CA ILE A 83 16.70 -5.99 2.26
C ILE A 83 16.25 -6.76 3.49
N GLN A 84 15.51 -6.08 4.37
CA GLN A 84 15.03 -6.61 5.65
C GLN A 84 13.51 -6.53 5.76
N ALA A 85 12.86 -5.68 4.97
CA ALA A 85 11.41 -5.56 4.95
C ALA A 85 10.89 -5.00 3.62
N ILE A 86 9.64 -5.31 3.32
CA ILE A 86 8.86 -4.70 2.23
C ILE A 86 7.71 -3.91 2.87
N CYS A 87 7.54 -2.65 2.49
CA CYS A 87 6.47 -1.79 2.97
C CYS A 87 5.57 -1.37 1.80
N ILE A 88 4.26 -1.63 1.88
CA ILE A 88 3.31 -1.40 0.80
C ILE A 88 2.23 -0.41 1.25
N GLY A 89 2.04 0.65 0.47
CA GLY A 89 0.98 1.65 0.66
C GLY A 89 -0.05 1.64 -0.46
N THR A 90 -1.33 1.55 -0.12
CA THR A 90 -2.45 1.48 -1.07
C THR A 90 -3.70 2.20 -0.56
N SER A 91 -4.62 2.57 -1.46
CA SER A 91 -5.89 3.20 -1.10
C SER A 91 -7.03 2.69 -2.00
N THR A 92 -7.75 3.54 -2.72
CA THR A 92 -8.83 3.13 -3.65
C THR A 92 -8.32 2.16 -4.74
N GLY A 93 -9.01 1.03 -4.90
CA GLY A 93 -8.58 -0.08 -5.75
C GLY A 93 -7.53 -1.00 -5.11
N GLY A 94 -6.98 -0.61 -3.96
CA GLY A 94 -5.94 -1.32 -3.22
C GLY A 94 -6.32 -2.75 -2.80
N PRO A 95 -7.56 -3.07 -2.34
CA PRO A 95 -7.89 -4.43 -1.94
C PRO A 95 -7.71 -5.46 -3.05
N ARG A 96 -8.12 -5.12 -4.28
CA ARG A 96 -7.94 -5.98 -5.46
C ARG A 96 -6.47 -6.06 -5.87
N ALA A 97 -5.77 -4.92 -5.86
CA ALA A 97 -4.37 -4.87 -6.24
C ALA A 97 -3.47 -5.65 -5.26
N LEU A 98 -3.76 -5.55 -3.95
CA LEU A 98 -3.08 -6.31 -2.92
C LEU A 98 -3.40 -7.80 -3.01
N GLN A 99 -4.63 -8.21 -3.32
CA GLN A 99 -4.94 -9.62 -3.56
C GLN A 99 -4.10 -10.19 -4.72
N GLU A 100 -3.96 -9.43 -5.81
CA GLU A 100 -3.09 -9.82 -6.94
C GLU A 100 -1.62 -9.96 -6.50
N VAL A 101 -1.10 -8.96 -5.78
CA VAL A 101 0.28 -8.98 -5.25
C VAL A 101 0.50 -10.17 -4.31
N PHE A 102 -0.35 -10.35 -3.30
CA PHE A 102 -0.21 -11.42 -2.29
C PHE A 102 -0.38 -12.83 -2.87
N SER A 103 -1.21 -13.00 -3.91
CA SER A 103 -1.35 -14.29 -4.61
C SER A 103 -0.09 -14.77 -5.32
N ARG A 104 0.81 -13.84 -5.64
CA ARG A 104 2.07 -14.10 -6.35
C ARG A 104 3.27 -14.23 -5.41
N ILE A 105 3.12 -13.90 -4.13
CA ILE A 105 4.21 -13.97 -3.16
C ILE A 105 4.65 -15.43 -2.98
N PRO A 106 5.94 -15.74 -3.14
CA PRO A 106 6.45 -17.08 -2.91
C PRO A 106 6.46 -17.39 -1.40
N ALA A 107 6.35 -18.67 -1.04
CA ALA A 107 6.29 -19.11 0.36
C ALA A 107 7.58 -18.81 1.14
N ASP A 108 8.69 -18.67 0.42
CA ASP A 108 10.07 -18.51 0.91
C ASP A 108 10.62 -17.09 0.67
N ILE A 109 9.75 -16.08 0.57
CA ILE A 109 10.17 -14.67 0.41
C ILE A 109 11.13 -14.21 1.51
N SER A 110 11.13 -14.89 2.66
CA SER A 110 12.08 -14.74 3.78
C SER A 110 12.14 -13.34 4.40
N LEU A 111 11.12 -12.53 4.13
CA LEU A 111 11.00 -11.15 4.57
C LEU A 111 9.61 -10.89 5.15
N PRO A 112 9.48 -9.99 6.14
CA PRO A 112 8.21 -9.43 6.54
C PRO A 112 7.69 -8.43 5.48
N ILE A 113 6.36 -8.35 5.37
CA ILE A 113 5.67 -7.41 4.48
C ILE A 113 4.70 -6.59 5.33
N LEU A 114 4.90 -5.28 5.41
CA LEU A 114 4.03 -4.37 6.16
C LEU A 114 3.15 -3.59 5.18
N VAL A 115 1.85 -3.55 5.45
CA VAL A 115 0.86 -3.00 4.51
C VAL A 115 0.00 -1.95 5.20
N VAL A 116 -0.02 -0.75 4.63
CA VAL A 116 -1.08 0.23 4.89
C VAL A 116 -2.03 0.25 3.71
N GLN A 117 -3.27 -0.14 3.99
CA GLN A 117 -4.41 0.06 3.11
C GLN A 117 -5.32 1.07 3.80
N HIS A 118 -5.62 2.20 3.14
CA HIS A 118 -6.61 3.14 3.68
C HIS A 118 -7.98 2.47 3.75
N MET A 119 -8.34 2.04 4.95
CA MET A 119 -9.53 1.25 5.20
C MET A 119 -10.06 1.58 6.61
N PRO A 120 -11.39 1.73 6.77
CA PRO A 120 -11.98 2.00 8.07
C PRO A 120 -11.73 0.87 9.08
N ALA A 121 -11.79 1.22 10.38
CA ALA A 121 -11.80 0.25 11.46
C ALA A 121 -12.92 -0.80 11.25
N GLY A 122 -12.62 -2.05 11.60
CA GLY A 122 -13.56 -3.18 11.49
C GLY A 122 -13.51 -3.93 10.15
N PHE A 123 -12.88 -3.39 9.11
CA PHE A 123 -12.70 -4.09 7.83
C PHE A 123 -11.32 -4.71 7.65
N THR A 124 -10.29 -4.13 8.29
CA THR A 124 -8.88 -4.52 8.13
C THR A 124 -8.59 -5.96 8.57
N LYS A 125 -9.22 -6.44 9.65
CA LYS A 125 -9.12 -7.84 10.07
C LYS A 125 -9.65 -8.82 9.02
N ALA A 126 -10.87 -8.59 8.52
CA ALA A 126 -11.48 -9.42 7.50
C ALA A 126 -10.70 -9.33 6.18
N PHE A 127 -10.14 -8.17 5.85
CA PHE A 127 -9.25 -8.00 4.72
C PHE A 127 -7.97 -8.82 4.85
N ALA A 128 -7.32 -8.80 6.02
CA ALA A 128 -6.12 -9.57 6.28
C ALA A 128 -6.38 -11.09 6.21
N THR A 129 -7.50 -11.58 6.76
CA THR A 129 -7.92 -12.98 6.60
C THR A 129 -8.06 -13.35 5.13
N ARG A 130 -8.72 -12.50 4.34
CA ARG A 130 -8.92 -12.73 2.92
C ARG A 130 -7.62 -12.75 2.12
N LEU A 131 -6.66 -11.87 2.45
CA LEU A 131 -5.32 -11.92 1.86
C LEU A 131 -4.60 -13.22 2.24
N ASN A 132 -4.72 -13.65 3.49
CA ASN A 132 -4.15 -14.91 3.97
C ASN A 132 -4.65 -16.12 3.18
N ASP A 133 -5.95 -16.16 2.85
CA ASP A 133 -6.56 -17.25 2.09
C ASP A 133 -6.00 -17.38 0.65
N HIS A 134 -5.42 -16.31 0.11
CA HIS A 134 -4.85 -16.27 -1.24
C HIS A 134 -3.32 -16.25 -1.26
N ALA A 135 -2.67 -16.10 -0.10
CA ALA A 135 -1.22 -15.99 0.01
C ALA A 135 -0.57 -17.33 0.35
N LYS A 136 0.71 -17.49 -0.03
CA LYS A 136 1.55 -18.62 0.40
C LYS A 136 2.28 -18.36 1.72
N ILE A 137 2.18 -17.15 2.23
CA ILE A 137 2.75 -16.69 3.50
C ILE A 137 1.62 -16.42 4.49
N LYS A 138 1.95 -16.35 5.78
CA LYS A 138 0.97 -15.93 6.79
C LYS A 138 0.61 -14.46 6.55
N VAL A 139 -0.66 -14.11 6.58
CA VAL A 139 -1.11 -12.70 6.56
C VAL A 139 -2.07 -12.47 7.73
N LYS A 140 -1.87 -11.37 8.46
CA LYS A 140 -2.72 -11.01 9.59
C LYS A 140 -2.84 -9.50 9.73
N GLU A 141 -3.87 -9.07 10.45
CA GLU A 141 -3.90 -7.71 10.99
C GLU A 141 -2.82 -7.58 12.05
N ALA A 142 -2.09 -6.46 12.05
CA ALA A 142 -1.00 -6.22 12.97
C ALA A 142 -1.52 -6.02 14.40
N GLU A 143 -0.82 -6.57 15.38
CA GLU A 143 -1.10 -6.43 16.82
C GLU A 143 0.04 -5.67 17.49
N ASP A 144 -0.31 -4.76 18.40
CA ASP A 144 0.68 -3.94 19.09
C ASP A 144 1.65 -4.78 19.92
N GLY A 145 2.94 -4.47 19.83
CA GLY A 145 3.99 -5.13 20.59
C GLY A 145 4.32 -6.56 20.15
N GLU A 146 3.82 -7.04 19.00
CA GLU A 146 4.22 -8.33 18.45
C GLU A 146 5.55 -8.24 17.66
N PRO A 147 6.37 -9.31 17.62
CA PRO A 147 7.59 -9.31 16.83
C PRO A 147 7.27 -9.34 15.33
N ILE A 148 8.12 -8.67 14.54
CA ILE A 148 8.05 -8.70 13.07
C ILE A 148 8.83 -9.92 12.58
N GLU A 149 8.11 -10.90 12.07
CA GLU A 149 8.62 -12.20 11.65
C GLU A 149 8.71 -12.31 10.11
N PRO A 150 9.72 -13.01 9.57
CA PRO A 150 9.80 -13.30 8.13
C PRO A 150 8.61 -14.14 7.66
N ASN A 151 8.32 -14.10 6.36
CA ASN A 151 7.18 -14.81 5.75
C ASN A 151 5.83 -14.47 6.40
N THR A 152 5.69 -13.23 6.88
CA THR A 152 4.46 -12.71 7.46
C THR A 152 4.10 -11.35 6.86
N GLY A 153 2.85 -11.24 6.39
CA GLY A 153 2.22 -10.00 5.97
C GLY A 153 1.42 -9.38 7.12
N TYR A 154 1.73 -8.13 7.46
CA TYR A 154 1.09 -7.36 8.52
C TYR A 154 0.25 -6.24 7.91
N VAL A 155 -1.07 -6.32 8.04
CA VAL A 155 -2.00 -5.28 7.61
C VAL A 155 -2.25 -4.32 8.77
N ALA A 156 -2.02 -3.03 8.55
CA ALA A 156 -2.31 -2.00 9.53
C ALA A 156 -3.80 -2.03 9.93
N PRO A 157 -4.13 -2.06 11.23
CA PRO A 157 -5.52 -1.97 11.66
C PRO A 157 -6.10 -0.59 11.33
N GLY A 158 -7.37 -0.55 10.97
CA GLY A 158 -8.08 0.71 10.77
C GLY A 158 -8.10 1.53 12.07
N ASP A 159 -8.01 2.85 11.95
CA ASP A 159 -8.00 3.79 13.08
C ASP A 159 -6.76 3.70 14.02
N ALA A 160 -5.69 3.04 13.59
CA ALA A 160 -4.38 3.12 14.21
C ALA A 160 -3.27 3.23 13.16
N HIS A 161 -2.22 4.00 13.45
CA HIS A 161 -1.01 3.99 12.64
C HIS A 161 -0.19 2.73 12.93
N LEU A 162 0.34 2.12 11.87
CA LEU A 162 1.31 1.05 11.95
C LEU A 162 2.71 1.64 11.79
N SER A 163 3.56 1.45 12.80
CA SER A 163 4.98 1.79 12.75
C SER A 163 5.85 0.62 13.24
N ILE A 164 7.15 0.74 12.99
CA ILE A 164 8.17 -0.24 13.40
C ILE A 164 8.97 0.34 14.55
N GLN A 165 9.34 -0.49 15.53
CA GLN A 165 10.25 -0.12 16.60
C GLN A 165 11.35 -1.17 16.81
N SER A 166 12.57 -0.73 17.08
CA SER A 166 13.64 -1.60 17.59
C SER A 166 13.62 -1.77 19.10
N LYS A 167 13.66 -3.02 19.56
CA LYS A 167 13.93 -3.36 20.96
C LYS A 167 14.85 -4.58 21.04
N GLY A 168 16.02 -4.40 21.65
CA GLY A 168 17.02 -5.46 21.82
C GLY A 168 17.55 -6.03 20.49
N GLY A 169 17.69 -5.19 19.46
CA GLY A 169 18.14 -5.60 18.12
C GLY A 169 17.09 -6.32 17.27
N ARG A 170 15.88 -6.54 17.81
CA ARG A 170 14.72 -7.09 17.09
C ARG A 170 13.74 -6.00 16.73
N LYS A 171 12.93 -6.24 15.69
CA LYS A 171 11.91 -5.33 15.18
C LYS A 171 10.53 -5.76 15.67
N TRP A 172 9.72 -4.78 16.07
CA TRP A 172 8.42 -4.99 16.68
C TRP A 172 7.39 -4.08 16.01
N ILE A 173 6.16 -4.56 15.93
CA ILE A 173 5.00 -3.77 15.56
C ILE A 173 4.72 -2.76 16.68
N ALA A 174 4.58 -1.50 16.33
CA ALA A 174 4.09 -0.46 17.21
C ALA A 174 2.82 0.15 16.60
N LEU A 175 1.74 0.14 17.36
CA LEU A 175 0.48 0.76 16.96
C LEU A 175 0.22 1.99 17.82
N ASN A 176 -0.12 3.10 17.17
CA ASN A 176 -0.50 4.31 17.88
C ASN A 176 -1.76 4.94 17.30
N ARG A 177 -2.39 5.82 18.09
CA ARG A 177 -3.62 6.54 17.72
C ARG A 177 -3.39 8.05 17.67
N GLU A 178 -2.20 8.46 17.25
CA GLU A 178 -1.87 9.86 17.01
C GLU A 178 -2.76 10.46 15.91
N ALA A 179 -2.70 11.78 15.76
CA ALA A 179 -3.54 12.50 14.81
C ALA A 179 -3.30 12.00 13.36
N PRO A 180 -4.35 11.96 12.51
CA PRO A 180 -4.21 11.54 11.12
C PRO A 180 -3.12 12.30 10.38
N VAL A 181 -2.30 11.58 9.62
CA VAL A 181 -1.26 12.13 8.74
C VAL A 181 -1.77 12.09 7.31
N ASN A 182 -1.63 13.20 6.58
CA ASN A 182 -2.24 13.39 5.26
C ASN A 182 -3.75 13.10 5.21
N GLY A 183 -4.45 13.27 6.34
CA GLY A 183 -5.89 12.98 6.47
C GLY A 183 -6.23 11.50 6.65
N HIS A 184 -5.24 10.64 6.91
CA HIS A 184 -5.43 9.19 7.04
C HIS A 184 -4.89 8.62 8.34
N ARG A 185 -5.61 7.63 8.89
CA ARG A 185 -5.18 6.75 9.98
C ARG A 185 -5.79 5.35 9.74
N PRO A 186 -5.00 4.35 9.32
CA PRO A 186 -3.53 4.36 9.13
C PRO A 186 -3.06 5.27 7.99
N SER A 187 -1.82 5.77 8.09
CA SER A 187 -1.13 6.55 7.05
C SER A 187 0.09 5.78 6.53
N ILE A 188 0.28 5.82 5.22
CA ILE A 188 1.41 5.20 4.51
C ILE A 188 2.72 5.93 4.87
N GLU A 189 2.66 7.26 5.03
CA GLU A 189 3.80 8.08 5.42
C GLU A 189 4.41 7.60 6.75
N VAL A 190 3.56 7.36 7.76
CA VAL A 190 3.99 6.91 9.10
C VAL A 190 4.68 5.54 9.05
N LEU A 191 4.13 4.59 8.27
CA LEU A 191 4.77 3.29 8.09
C LEU A 191 6.16 3.46 7.46
N LEU A 192 6.23 4.17 6.34
CA LEU A 192 7.48 4.30 5.59
C LEU A 192 8.55 5.09 6.36
N ASP A 193 8.18 6.13 7.10
CA ASP A 193 9.12 6.89 7.94
C ASP A 193 9.71 6.03 9.06
N SER A 194 8.88 5.28 9.78
CA SER A 194 9.40 4.35 10.79
C SER A 194 10.26 3.25 10.16
N ALA A 195 9.94 2.78 8.95
CA ALA A 195 10.76 1.81 8.23
C ALA A 195 12.12 2.40 7.81
N ILE A 196 12.15 3.65 7.36
CA ILE A 196 13.37 4.41 7.06
C ILE A 196 14.25 4.50 8.32
N GLU A 197 13.66 4.87 9.46
CA GLU A 197 14.38 4.99 10.72
C GLU A 197 14.99 3.66 11.15
N GLU A 198 14.23 2.58 11.03
CA GLU A 198 14.55 1.29 11.63
C GLU A 198 15.40 0.39 10.74
N TYR A 199 15.12 0.34 9.44
CA TYR A 199 15.80 -0.54 8.50
C TYR A 199 16.79 0.19 7.59
N LYS A 200 16.82 1.53 7.62
CA LYS A 200 17.66 2.36 6.75
C LYS A 200 17.44 1.96 5.28
N SER A 201 18.52 1.84 4.50
CA SER A 201 18.46 1.50 3.08
C SER A 201 18.00 0.05 2.79
N GLY A 202 17.79 -0.77 3.82
CA GLY A 202 17.38 -2.17 3.73
C GLY A 202 15.88 -2.39 3.54
N ILE A 203 15.18 -1.50 2.83
CA ILE A 203 13.74 -1.61 2.58
C ILE A 203 13.39 -1.50 1.12
N ILE A 204 12.27 -2.14 0.76
CA ILE A 204 11.56 -1.89 -0.49
C ILE A 204 10.26 -1.16 -0.15
N GLY A 205 10.14 0.09 -0.59
CA GLY A 205 8.89 0.86 -0.50
C GLY A 205 8.06 0.70 -1.77
N VAL A 206 6.82 0.26 -1.63
CA VAL A 206 5.89 0.05 -2.75
C VAL A 206 4.69 0.97 -2.58
N ILE A 207 4.37 1.78 -3.58
CA ILE A 207 3.17 2.63 -3.60
C ILE A 207 2.27 2.24 -4.77
N MET A 208 1.02 1.95 -4.48
CA MET A 208 0.09 1.41 -5.48
C MET A 208 -1.13 2.32 -5.68
N THR A 209 -2.09 1.85 -6.46
CA THR A 209 -3.35 2.54 -6.76
C THR A 209 -3.96 3.20 -5.53
N GLY A 210 -4.37 4.45 -5.71
CA GLY A 210 -4.91 5.24 -4.62
C GLY A 210 -5.12 6.70 -4.98
N MET A 211 -6.16 7.27 -4.40
CA MET A 211 -6.41 8.71 -4.43
C MET A 211 -5.51 9.44 -3.41
N GLY A 212 -5.21 10.71 -3.69
CA GLY A 212 -4.50 11.58 -2.75
C GLY A 212 -2.98 11.47 -2.89
N LYS A 213 -2.28 11.77 -1.79
CA LYS A 213 -0.83 11.97 -1.76
C LYS A 213 -0.09 11.20 -0.67
N ASP A 214 -0.81 10.49 0.19
CA ASP A 214 -0.20 9.87 1.36
C ASP A 214 0.85 8.83 0.95
N GLY A 215 2.03 8.92 1.54
CA GLY A 215 3.19 8.08 1.21
C GLY A 215 4.01 8.56 0.02
N SER A 216 3.55 9.50 -0.80
CA SER A 216 4.30 9.93 -1.99
C SER A 216 5.62 10.60 -1.62
N ALA A 217 5.62 11.44 -0.58
CA ALA A 217 6.83 12.08 -0.08
C ALA A 217 7.72 11.09 0.68
N ALA A 218 7.15 10.13 1.40
CA ALA A 218 7.93 9.09 2.07
C ALA A 218 8.66 8.19 1.07
N ILE A 219 8.05 7.86 -0.07
CA ILE A 219 8.73 7.13 -1.15
C ILE A 219 9.97 7.89 -1.66
N VAL A 220 9.91 9.21 -1.78
CA VAL A 220 11.10 10.03 -2.09
C VAL A 220 12.18 9.83 -1.03
N ARG A 221 11.82 9.91 0.25
CA ARG A 221 12.77 9.70 1.36
C ARG A 221 13.36 8.28 1.35
N VAL A 222 12.57 7.25 1.06
CA VAL A 222 13.07 5.86 0.89
C VAL A 222 14.15 5.83 -0.19
N ARG A 223 13.92 6.49 -1.32
CA ARG A 223 14.91 6.56 -2.41
C ARG A 223 16.16 7.32 -2.01
N GLU A 224 16.02 8.46 -1.32
CA GLU A 224 17.14 9.31 -0.90
C GLU A 224 18.10 8.59 0.04
N ILE A 225 17.60 7.73 0.93
CA ILE A 225 18.43 6.92 1.81
C ILE A 225 19.03 5.67 1.11
N GLY A 226 18.74 5.46 -0.17
CA GLY A 226 19.20 4.30 -0.95
C GLY A 226 18.33 3.04 -0.79
N GLY A 227 17.13 3.15 -0.23
CA GLY A 227 16.10 2.10 -0.32
C GLY A 227 15.61 1.94 -1.76
N SER A 228 15.00 0.81 -2.08
CA SER A 228 14.43 0.59 -3.41
C SER A 228 12.95 0.93 -3.42
N THR A 229 12.47 1.55 -4.50
CA THR A 229 11.11 2.06 -4.57
C THR A 229 10.39 1.60 -5.84
N ILE A 230 9.17 1.12 -5.67
CA ILE A 230 8.32 0.61 -6.74
C ILE A 230 7.00 1.36 -6.73
N ALA A 231 6.52 1.82 -7.89
CA ALA A 231 5.16 2.29 -8.06
C ALA A 231 4.37 1.35 -8.97
N GLN A 232 3.10 1.13 -8.64
CA GLN A 232 2.16 0.55 -9.60
C GLN A 232 1.98 1.50 -10.79
N ASP A 233 1.99 0.97 -12.01
CA ASP A 233 1.77 1.73 -13.24
C ASP A 233 0.35 2.30 -13.36
N GLU A 234 0.17 3.25 -14.27
CA GLU A 234 -1.12 3.87 -14.55
C GLU A 234 -2.14 2.88 -15.11
N HIS A 235 -1.72 2.02 -16.02
CA HIS A 235 -2.61 1.12 -16.76
C HIS A 235 -3.32 0.11 -15.86
N THR A 236 -2.62 -0.42 -14.86
CA THR A 236 -3.18 -1.38 -13.89
C THR A 236 -3.76 -0.70 -12.66
N SER A 237 -3.53 0.60 -12.47
CA SER A 237 -4.12 1.37 -11.37
C SER A 237 -5.60 1.65 -11.60
N VAL A 238 -6.39 1.54 -10.54
CA VAL A 238 -7.78 2.04 -10.56
C VAL A 238 -7.78 3.56 -10.51
N ILE A 239 -6.98 4.12 -9.61
CA ILE A 239 -6.71 5.55 -9.49
C ILE A 239 -5.20 5.74 -9.47
N TYR A 240 -4.67 6.39 -10.50
CA TYR A 240 -3.26 6.76 -10.61
C TYR A 240 -3.02 8.13 -9.95
N GLY A 241 -3.11 8.17 -8.61
CA GLY A 241 -3.04 9.38 -7.80
C GLY A 241 -1.77 9.44 -6.96
N MET A 242 -1.76 8.74 -5.83
CA MET A 242 -0.63 8.76 -4.88
C MET A 242 0.66 8.21 -5.52
N ASN A 243 0.53 7.15 -6.32
CA ASN A 243 1.62 6.57 -7.08
C ASN A 243 2.09 7.48 -8.22
N ARG A 244 1.19 8.18 -8.92
CA ARG A 244 1.57 9.22 -9.90
C ARG A 244 2.42 10.29 -9.25
N GLN A 245 1.98 10.79 -8.10
CA GLN A 245 2.69 11.85 -7.39
C GLN A 245 4.09 11.41 -6.94
N ALA A 246 4.23 10.17 -6.45
CA ALA A 246 5.55 9.63 -6.11
C ALA A 246 6.50 9.57 -7.33
N VAL A 247 5.97 9.22 -8.51
CA VAL A 247 6.71 9.24 -9.78
C VAL A 247 7.12 10.65 -10.17
N GLU A 248 6.18 11.60 -10.16
CA GLU A 248 6.41 13.01 -10.52
C GLU A 248 7.41 13.71 -9.58
N MET A 249 7.43 13.33 -8.30
CA MET A 249 8.41 13.81 -7.32
C MET A 249 9.80 13.16 -7.48
N GLY A 250 9.99 12.24 -8.44
CA GLY A 250 11.25 11.54 -8.66
C GLY A 250 11.57 10.46 -7.60
N GLY A 251 10.61 10.08 -6.76
CA GLY A 251 10.82 9.12 -5.67
C GLY A 251 10.87 7.67 -6.11
N VAL A 252 10.48 7.35 -7.35
CA VAL A 252 10.26 5.97 -7.82
C VAL A 252 11.43 5.46 -8.68
N GLU A 253 12.01 4.32 -8.30
CA GLU A 253 13.08 3.62 -9.05
C GLU A 253 12.48 2.74 -10.16
N TYR A 254 11.37 2.04 -9.88
CA TYR A 254 10.71 1.12 -10.81
C TYR A 254 9.21 1.39 -10.91
N ILE A 255 8.68 1.46 -12.12
CA ILE A 255 7.24 1.54 -12.38
C ILE A 255 6.83 0.22 -13.01
N GLU A 256 5.89 -0.49 -12.37
CA GLU A 256 5.52 -1.85 -12.77
C GLU A 256 4.00 -2.03 -12.83
N PRO A 257 3.48 -2.81 -13.80
CA PRO A 257 2.11 -3.30 -13.71
C PRO A 257 1.95 -4.15 -12.44
N VAL A 258 0.76 -4.15 -11.85
CA VAL A 258 0.48 -4.87 -10.59
C VAL A 258 0.92 -6.34 -10.59
N THR A 259 0.84 -6.99 -11.75
CA THR A 259 1.23 -8.41 -11.94
C THR A 259 2.73 -8.65 -11.86
N GLU A 260 3.54 -7.62 -12.08
CA GLU A 260 5.01 -7.68 -12.12
C GLU A 260 5.67 -7.12 -10.85
N ILE A 261 4.91 -6.53 -9.92
CA ILE A 261 5.47 -5.98 -8.66
C ILE A 261 6.27 -7.03 -7.89
N ILE A 262 5.75 -8.26 -7.76
CA ILE A 262 6.47 -9.34 -7.07
C ILE A 262 7.71 -9.78 -7.84
N ASN A 263 7.63 -9.88 -9.18
CA ASN A 263 8.78 -10.23 -10.00
C ASN A 263 9.89 -9.18 -9.84
N ARG A 264 9.53 -7.89 -9.81
CA ARG A 264 10.47 -6.80 -9.54
C ARG A 264 11.09 -6.89 -8.15
N ILE A 265 10.30 -7.19 -7.12
CA ILE A 265 10.81 -7.42 -5.76
C ILE A 265 11.87 -8.53 -5.78
N GLN A 266 11.57 -9.67 -6.40
CA GLN A 266 12.53 -10.79 -6.49
C GLN A 266 13.83 -10.43 -7.22
N ILE A 267 13.75 -9.60 -8.27
CA ILE A 267 14.94 -9.08 -8.96
C ILE A 267 15.78 -8.22 -8.00
N ILE A 268 15.15 -7.32 -7.26
CA ILE A 268 15.85 -6.45 -6.29
C ILE A 268 16.51 -7.27 -5.18
N LEU A 269 15.86 -8.33 -4.69
CA LEU A 269 16.44 -9.22 -3.68
C LEU A 269 17.75 -9.85 -4.18
N LYS A 270 17.72 -10.41 -5.40
CA LYS A 270 18.91 -10.97 -6.06
C LYS A 270 20.01 -9.94 -6.27
N GLU A 271 19.67 -8.72 -6.69
CA GLU A 271 20.63 -7.62 -6.88
C GLU A 271 21.26 -7.16 -5.55
N ARG A 272 20.55 -7.31 -4.43
CA ARG A 272 21.01 -6.90 -3.09
C ARG A 272 21.53 -8.06 -2.23
N GLY A 273 21.77 -9.22 -2.84
CA GLY A 273 22.47 -10.35 -2.23
C GLY A 273 21.63 -11.17 -1.25
N ILE A 274 20.32 -11.29 -1.52
CA ILE A 274 19.40 -12.21 -0.83
C ILE A 274 18.89 -13.24 -1.83
#